data_AF-A0AAD1W9G5-F1
#
_entry.id   AF-A0AAD1W9G5-F1
#
_cell.length_a   1.000
_cell.length_b   1.000
_cell.length_c   1.000
_cell.angle_alpha   90.00
_cell.angle_beta   90.00
_cell.angle_gamma   90.00
#
_symmetry.space_group_name_H-M   'P 1'
#
loop_
_entity.id
_entity.type
_entity.pdbx_description
1 polymer ?
#
loop_
_entity_poly.entity_id
_entity_poly.type
_entity_poly.pdbx_seq_one_letter_code
_entity_poly.pdbx_strand_id
1 'polypeptide(L)'
;MDKGKKIKISEENRVFNDTWTESFAFSTDKTGLPVCLICGEKFANNKKSNIARHFQNKHTAFAEKYPDGDERRKAVAELMRKEELIELIPLEDQTRGEDICKAVLDFLSAKEINTNHLVSVATDGAPSMRGAQKGFVALLQKALGRTLLSFHCILHQEALCAQTFPPECTKVMDVVIQIVNKIMAKGLNHRQFRLLLDEVESTYSDLLLHNKVRWLSRDEVLKRFVTYLEEVKTFLACKELTFAELEQSEWLEKLHFMVDMTAHLNMLNTTLQGKGGTALHMLEEVLAFERKLTVFVKDFQRGTLSHFPSLREFKQSHDTINLEYFKSAITAMQSSFGKRFCEFREEKKHIILPCHSPGDRSIPIEYDCICRCKST
;
A
#
# COMPACT_ATOMS: atom_id res chain seq x y z
N MET A 1 52.95 41.85 -30.37
CA MET A 1 51.53 41.52 -30.10
C MET A 1 51.26 40.17 -30.74
N ASP A 2 51.45 39.09 -29.99
CA ASP A 2 51.00 37.77 -30.42
C ASP A 2 49.76 37.42 -29.60
N LYS A 3 48.60 37.44 -30.27
CA LYS A 3 47.30 37.19 -29.65
C LYS A 3 47.21 35.69 -29.41
N GLY A 4 47.39 35.30 -28.15
CA GLY A 4 47.16 33.93 -27.68
C GLY A 4 45.86 33.37 -28.25
N LYS A 5 45.99 32.37 -29.11
CA LYS A 5 44.90 31.57 -29.66
C LYS A 5 44.21 30.89 -28.47
N LYS A 6 43.08 31.44 -28.02
CA LYS A 6 42.18 30.74 -27.11
C LYS A 6 41.74 29.45 -27.80
N ILE A 7 42.24 28.32 -27.32
CA ILE A 7 41.79 26.99 -27.72
C ILE A 7 40.28 26.96 -27.46
N LYS A 8 39.48 26.90 -28.53
CA LYS A 8 38.06 26.59 -28.46
C LYS A 8 37.97 25.20 -27.84
N ILE A 9 37.55 25.14 -26.57
CA ILE A 9 37.16 23.89 -25.94
C ILE A 9 36.03 23.32 -26.81
N SER A 10 36.36 22.19 -27.42
CA SER A 10 35.64 21.42 -28.42
C SER A 10 34.20 21.12 -28.02
N GLU A 11 33.41 20.75 -29.02
CA GLU A 11 31.98 20.44 -28.99
C GLU A 11 31.53 19.40 -27.93
N GLU A 12 32.46 18.75 -27.23
CA GLU A 12 32.21 17.74 -26.18
C GLU A 12 31.42 18.25 -24.97
N ASN A 13 31.44 19.56 -24.65
CA ASN A 13 30.74 20.11 -23.47
C ASN A 13 29.30 20.57 -23.74
N ARG A 14 28.71 20.26 -24.91
CA ARG A 14 27.31 20.61 -25.20
C ARG A 14 26.34 19.48 -24.94
N VAL A 15 26.82 18.24 -24.85
CA VAL A 15 25.99 17.06 -24.70
C VAL A 15 26.14 16.54 -23.28
N PHE A 16 25.02 16.18 -22.65
CA PHE A 16 25.04 15.54 -21.34
C PHE A 16 25.78 14.21 -21.42
N ASN A 17 26.61 13.90 -20.42
CA ASN A 17 27.32 12.63 -20.37
C ASN A 17 26.60 11.69 -19.39
N ASP A 18 26.14 10.55 -19.88
CA ASP A 18 25.36 9.57 -19.12
C ASP A 18 26.08 9.03 -17.89
N THR A 19 27.43 9.05 -17.86
CA THR A 19 28.20 8.68 -16.67
C THR A 19 27.92 9.60 -15.47
N TRP A 20 27.45 10.83 -15.71
CA TRP A 20 27.08 11.76 -14.65
C TRP A 20 25.81 11.37 -13.92
N THR A 21 24.95 10.59 -14.58
CA THR A 21 23.78 9.98 -13.95
C THR A 21 24.24 9.12 -12.78
N GLU A 22 25.08 8.12 -13.07
CA GLU A 22 25.56 7.14 -12.09
C GLU A 22 26.49 7.76 -11.03
N SER A 23 27.38 8.67 -11.42
CA SER A 23 28.37 9.23 -10.49
C SER A 23 27.86 10.40 -9.65
N PHE A 24 26.88 11.17 -10.13
CA PHE A 24 26.45 12.42 -9.48
C PHE A 24 24.93 12.54 -9.27
N ALA A 25 24.13 11.55 -9.64
CA ALA A 25 22.67 11.59 -9.56
C ALA A 25 22.06 12.77 -10.36
N PHE A 26 22.39 12.85 -11.65
CA PHE A 26 21.81 13.83 -12.58
C PHE A 26 21.09 13.16 -13.75
N SER A 27 20.08 13.82 -14.30
CA SER A 27 19.44 13.43 -15.56
C SER A 27 19.33 14.63 -16.49
N THR A 28 18.73 14.46 -17.66
CA THR A 28 18.43 15.55 -18.58
C THR A 28 16.95 15.93 -18.54
N ASP A 29 16.66 17.22 -18.69
CA ASP A 29 15.31 17.65 -19.01
C ASP A 29 15.00 17.49 -20.51
N LYS A 30 13.77 17.84 -20.91
CA LYS A 30 13.31 17.77 -22.31
C LYS A 30 14.18 18.60 -23.29
N THR A 31 15.00 19.51 -22.79
CA THR A 31 15.89 20.37 -23.59
C THR A 31 17.34 19.88 -23.60
N GLY A 32 17.65 18.78 -22.90
CA GLY A 32 18.99 18.21 -22.81
C GLY A 32 19.89 18.87 -21.76
N LEU A 33 19.31 19.64 -20.82
CA LEU A 33 20.03 20.31 -19.74
C LEU A 33 20.05 19.47 -18.46
N PRO A 34 21.14 19.52 -17.65
CA PRO A 34 21.24 18.70 -16.45
C PRO A 34 20.24 19.12 -15.38
N VAL A 35 19.60 18.13 -14.76
CA VAL A 35 18.72 18.27 -13.59
C VAL A 35 19.20 17.32 -12.51
N CYS A 36 19.36 17.83 -11.29
CA CYS A 36 19.71 16.99 -10.15
C CYS A 36 18.53 16.08 -9.77
N LEU A 37 18.77 14.78 -9.64
CA LEU A 37 17.75 13.80 -9.24
C LEU A 37 17.42 13.84 -7.75
N ILE A 38 18.28 14.44 -6.92
CA ILE A 38 18.09 14.52 -5.46
C ILE A 38 17.25 15.76 -5.08
N CYS A 39 17.50 16.91 -5.70
CA CYS A 39 16.84 18.17 -5.35
C CYS A 39 16.08 18.86 -6.50
N GLY A 40 16.16 18.35 -7.73
CA GLY A 40 15.47 18.92 -8.88
C GLY A 40 16.09 20.20 -9.46
N GLU A 41 17.24 20.66 -8.97
CA GLU A 41 17.89 21.89 -9.45
C GLU A 41 18.39 21.72 -10.90
N LYS A 42 18.05 22.69 -11.75
CA LYS A 42 18.37 22.69 -13.19
C LYS A 42 19.62 23.51 -13.49
N PHE A 43 20.41 23.05 -14.43
CA PHE A 43 21.67 23.69 -14.81
C PHE A 43 21.60 24.21 -16.24
N ALA A 44 22.06 25.44 -16.44
CA ALA A 44 22.04 26.07 -17.77
C ALA A 44 23.08 25.49 -18.75
N ASN A 45 24.03 24.67 -18.29
CA ASN A 45 25.14 24.17 -19.09
C ASN A 45 25.54 22.73 -18.73
N ASN A 46 25.85 21.91 -19.74
CA ASN A 46 26.39 20.55 -19.61
C ASN A 46 27.87 20.57 -19.21
N LYS A 47 28.16 20.91 -17.94
CA LYS A 47 29.55 20.98 -17.41
C LYS A 47 29.72 20.08 -16.19
N LYS A 48 30.60 19.06 -16.33
CA LYS A 48 30.96 18.14 -15.24
C LYS A 48 31.35 18.86 -13.95
N SER A 49 32.13 19.94 -14.03
CA SER A 49 32.59 20.69 -12.85
C SER A 49 31.45 21.37 -12.08
N ASN A 50 30.37 21.77 -12.75
CA ASN A 50 29.20 22.35 -12.08
C ASN A 50 28.38 21.28 -11.38
N ILE A 51 28.15 20.17 -12.08
CA ILE A 51 27.41 19.00 -11.60
C ILE A 51 28.12 18.37 -10.38
N ALA A 52 29.41 18.06 -10.52
CA ALA A 52 30.20 17.45 -9.45
C ALA A 52 30.29 18.34 -8.21
N ARG A 53 30.50 19.65 -8.39
CA ARG A 53 30.53 20.63 -7.30
C ARG A 53 29.17 20.73 -6.59
N HIS A 54 28.07 20.74 -7.34
CA HIS A 54 26.74 20.75 -6.74
C HIS A 54 26.52 19.48 -5.91
N PHE A 55 26.81 18.30 -6.46
CA PHE A 55 26.65 17.01 -5.76
C PHE A 55 27.48 16.97 -4.47
N GLN A 56 28.76 17.35 -4.54
CA GLN A 56 29.66 17.34 -3.38
C GLN A 56 29.26 18.36 -2.31
N ASN A 57 28.74 19.53 -2.68
CA ASN A 57 28.45 20.58 -1.70
C ASN A 57 27.05 20.49 -1.10
N LYS A 58 26.05 20.06 -1.89
CA LYS A 58 24.65 20.02 -1.45
C LYS A 58 24.18 18.63 -1.05
N HIS A 59 24.88 17.57 -1.48
CA HIS A 59 24.48 16.18 -1.27
C HIS A 59 25.57 15.33 -0.63
N THR A 60 26.37 15.92 0.27
CA THR A 60 27.39 15.23 1.08
C THR A 60 26.83 14.02 1.83
N ALA A 61 25.70 14.17 2.51
CA ALA A 61 25.06 13.07 3.24
C ALA A 61 24.66 11.91 2.31
N PHE A 62 24.23 12.20 1.09
CA PHE A 62 23.93 11.17 0.09
C PHE A 62 25.22 10.51 -0.42
N ALA A 63 26.26 11.30 -0.70
CA ALA A 63 27.55 10.80 -1.17
C ALA A 63 28.29 9.95 -0.13
N GLU A 64 28.14 10.27 1.17
CA GLU A 64 28.66 9.49 2.31
C GLU A 64 27.87 8.19 2.50
N LYS A 65 26.55 8.25 2.40
CA LYS A 65 25.68 7.08 2.52
C LYS A 65 25.82 6.12 1.32
N TYR A 66 26.08 6.66 0.13
CA TYR A 66 26.21 5.92 -1.13
C TYR A 66 27.52 6.31 -1.84
N PRO A 67 28.65 5.69 -1.47
CA PRO A 67 29.94 5.92 -2.12
C PRO A 67 29.94 5.44 -3.58
N ASP A 68 30.88 5.94 -4.37
CA ASP A 68 30.95 5.66 -5.81
C ASP A 68 31.11 4.15 -6.06
N GLY A 69 30.29 3.59 -6.96
CA GLY A 69 30.21 2.15 -7.19
C GLY A 69 28.77 1.64 -7.31
N ASP A 70 28.57 0.35 -7.05
CA ASP A 70 27.28 -0.33 -7.24
C ASP A 70 26.17 0.24 -6.35
N GLU A 71 26.50 0.62 -5.11
CA GLU A 71 25.52 1.17 -4.17
C GLU A 71 24.98 2.54 -4.63
N ARG A 72 25.86 3.43 -5.11
CA ARG A 72 25.45 4.71 -5.70
C ARG A 72 24.66 4.51 -6.99
N ARG A 73 25.09 3.58 -7.86
CA ARG A 73 24.34 3.25 -9.08
C ARG A 73 22.92 2.80 -8.77
N LYS A 74 22.74 1.92 -7.77
CA LYS A 74 21.42 1.50 -7.31
C LYS A 74 20.61 2.69 -6.79
N ALA A 75 21.16 3.47 -5.86
CA ALA A 75 20.47 4.61 -5.27
C ALA A 75 20.07 5.68 -6.32
N VAL A 76 20.92 5.92 -7.33
CA VAL A 76 20.61 6.81 -8.46
C VAL A 76 19.47 6.23 -9.31
N ALA A 77 19.51 4.94 -9.63
CA ALA A 77 18.44 4.29 -10.38
C ALA A 77 17.10 4.41 -9.63
N GLU A 78 17.11 4.30 -8.31
CA GLU A 78 15.93 4.55 -7.47
C GLU A 78 15.39 5.98 -7.63
N LEU A 79 16.27 6.98 -7.66
CA LEU A 79 15.90 8.38 -7.84
C LEU A 79 15.36 8.70 -9.24
N MET A 80 15.66 7.87 -10.25
CA MET A 80 15.13 8.03 -11.60
C MET A 80 13.74 7.41 -11.78
N ARG A 81 13.24 6.64 -10.80
CA ARG A 81 11.91 6.04 -10.87
C ARG A 81 10.84 7.12 -10.83
N LYS A 82 9.90 7.07 -11.77
CA LYS A 82 8.76 7.98 -11.86
C LYS A 82 7.47 7.17 -11.96
N GLU A 83 6.56 7.43 -11.05
CA GLU A 83 5.17 6.99 -11.13
C GLU A 83 4.35 8.13 -11.74
N GLU A 84 3.82 7.92 -12.95
CA GLU A 84 3.01 8.91 -13.66
C GLU A 84 1.68 8.27 -14.10
N LEU A 85 0.56 8.92 -13.77
CA LEU A 85 -0.73 8.54 -14.33
C LEU A 85 -0.72 8.95 -15.80
N ILE A 86 -0.80 7.96 -16.69
CA ILE A 86 -0.70 8.22 -18.14
C ILE A 86 -2.05 8.66 -18.71
N GLU A 87 -3.16 8.00 -18.35
CA GLU A 87 -4.50 8.31 -18.88
C GLU A 87 -5.61 7.70 -18.00
N LEU A 88 -6.80 8.30 -18.05
CA LEU A 88 -8.04 7.69 -17.56
C LEU A 88 -8.95 7.39 -18.75
N ILE A 89 -9.11 6.10 -19.07
CA ILE A 89 -9.87 5.67 -20.25
C ILE A 89 -11.31 5.35 -19.82
N PRO A 90 -12.32 6.09 -20.29
CA PRO A 90 -13.72 5.70 -20.08
C PRO A 90 -14.04 4.45 -20.91
N LEU A 91 -14.76 3.51 -20.32
CA LEU A 91 -15.32 2.37 -21.04
C LEU A 91 -16.78 2.67 -21.36
N GLU A 92 -17.12 2.73 -22.65
CA GLU A 92 -18.44 3.17 -23.11
C GLU A 92 -19.51 2.07 -23.01
N ASP A 93 -19.10 0.80 -23.08
CA ASP A 93 -20.00 -0.34 -23.12
C ASP A 93 -19.92 -1.20 -21.83
N GLN A 94 -19.15 -2.29 -21.90
CA GLN A 94 -19.04 -3.31 -20.86
C GLN A 94 -17.64 -3.33 -20.26
N THR A 95 -17.51 -3.99 -19.11
CA THR A 95 -16.25 -4.12 -18.38
C THR A 95 -15.70 -5.54 -18.49
N ARG A 96 -15.87 -6.22 -19.64
CA ARG A 96 -15.28 -7.55 -19.86
C ARG A 96 -13.79 -7.41 -20.12
N GLY A 97 -13.04 -8.49 -19.95
CA GLY A 97 -11.60 -8.48 -20.23
C GLY A 97 -11.27 -8.12 -21.67
N GLU A 98 -12.14 -8.45 -22.62
CA GLU A 98 -12.02 -8.08 -24.04
C GLU A 98 -12.12 -6.57 -24.26
N ASP A 99 -13.11 -5.93 -23.65
CA ASP A 99 -13.34 -4.48 -23.74
C ASP A 99 -12.16 -3.71 -23.15
N ILE A 100 -11.70 -4.14 -21.97
CA ILE A 100 -10.54 -3.55 -21.28
C ILE A 100 -9.27 -3.75 -22.10
N CYS A 101 -9.04 -4.95 -22.64
CA CYS A 101 -7.86 -5.24 -23.46
C CYS A 101 -7.80 -4.37 -24.71
N LYS A 102 -8.94 -4.26 -25.41
CA LYS A 102 -9.06 -3.40 -26.58
C LYS A 102 -8.74 -1.95 -26.24
N ALA A 103 -9.38 -1.40 -25.21
CA ALA A 103 -9.17 -0.02 -24.78
C ALA A 103 -7.69 0.27 -24.44
N VAL A 104 -7.01 -0.65 -23.75
CA VAL A 104 -5.58 -0.53 -23.42
C VAL A 104 -4.70 -0.61 -24.68
N LEU A 105 -4.95 -1.56 -25.59
CA LEU A 105 -4.14 -1.70 -26.80
C LEU A 105 -4.31 -0.50 -27.75
N ASP A 106 -5.55 -0.04 -27.96
CA ASP A 106 -5.86 1.13 -28.77
C ASP A 106 -5.16 2.37 -28.20
N PHE A 107 -5.16 2.53 -26.88
CA PHE A 107 -4.44 3.59 -26.19
C PHE A 107 -2.92 3.51 -26.39
N LEU A 108 -2.32 2.34 -26.14
CA LEU A 108 -0.86 2.15 -26.28
C LEU A 108 -0.42 2.45 -27.72
N SER A 109 -1.20 2.04 -28.72
CA SER A 109 -0.94 2.35 -30.13
C SER A 109 -1.10 3.86 -30.41
N ALA A 110 -2.16 4.50 -29.92
CA ALA A 110 -2.42 5.92 -30.16
C ALA A 110 -1.37 6.85 -29.53
N LYS A 111 -0.76 6.43 -28.42
CA LYS A 111 0.35 7.15 -27.76
C LYS A 111 1.74 6.72 -28.26
N GLU A 112 1.81 5.83 -29.24
CA GLU A 112 3.07 5.28 -29.78
C GLU A 112 3.97 4.67 -28.67
N ILE A 113 3.35 4.10 -27.62
CA ILE A 113 4.08 3.47 -26.52
C ILE A 113 4.60 2.12 -27.02
N ASN A 114 5.93 1.96 -27.00
CA ASN A 114 6.57 0.70 -27.39
C ASN A 114 6.22 -0.41 -26.40
N THR A 115 5.30 -1.28 -26.81
CA THR A 115 4.83 -2.39 -25.98
C THR A 115 5.91 -3.42 -25.70
N ASN A 116 7.04 -3.46 -26.41
CA ASN A 116 8.15 -4.37 -26.09
C ASN A 116 8.79 -4.07 -24.73
N HIS A 117 8.67 -2.83 -24.23
CA HIS A 117 9.20 -2.44 -22.94
C HIS A 117 8.22 -2.69 -21.77
N LEU A 118 7.00 -3.15 -22.05
CA LEU A 118 6.02 -3.46 -21.00
C LEU A 118 6.42 -4.75 -20.28
N VAL A 119 6.90 -4.69 -19.04
CA VAL A 119 7.44 -5.90 -18.41
C VAL A 119 6.43 -6.60 -17.49
N SER A 120 5.53 -5.85 -16.88
CA SER A 120 4.53 -6.36 -15.94
C SER A 120 3.17 -5.68 -16.06
N VAL A 121 2.15 -6.34 -15.51
CA VAL A 121 0.80 -5.82 -15.34
C VAL A 121 0.29 -6.15 -13.93
N ALA A 122 -0.35 -5.19 -13.27
CA ALA A 122 -0.98 -5.40 -11.97
C ALA A 122 -2.47 -5.08 -12.06
N THR A 123 -3.32 -5.95 -11.50
CA THR A 123 -4.78 -5.83 -11.59
C THR A 123 -5.45 -6.18 -10.27
N ASP A 124 -6.70 -5.79 -10.07
CA ASP A 124 -7.49 -6.12 -8.88
C ASP A 124 -7.93 -7.59 -8.80
N GLY A 125 -7.51 -8.48 -9.71
CA GLY A 125 -7.87 -9.89 -9.63
C GLY A 125 -9.34 -10.21 -9.91
N ALA A 126 -10.15 -9.24 -10.37
CA ALA A 126 -11.52 -9.53 -10.82
C ALA A 126 -11.51 -10.55 -11.99
N PRO A 127 -12.58 -11.35 -12.17
CA PRO A 127 -12.64 -12.32 -13.26
C PRO A 127 -12.44 -11.72 -14.66
N SER A 128 -12.92 -10.49 -14.89
CA SER A 128 -12.67 -9.74 -16.12
C SER A 128 -11.20 -9.37 -16.31
N MET A 129 -10.43 -9.25 -15.23
CA MET A 129 -9.01 -8.88 -15.27
C MET A 129 -8.10 -10.10 -15.39
N ARG A 130 -8.30 -11.13 -14.56
CA ARG A 130 -7.42 -12.29 -14.43
C ARG A 130 -8.01 -13.63 -14.89
N GLY A 131 -9.20 -13.66 -15.48
CA GLY A 131 -9.79 -14.89 -16.03
C GLY A 131 -8.84 -15.59 -17.02
N ALA A 132 -8.67 -16.91 -16.89
CA ALA A 132 -7.64 -17.66 -17.60
C ALA A 132 -7.75 -17.58 -19.14
N GLN A 133 -8.96 -17.44 -19.68
CA GLN A 133 -9.20 -17.38 -21.13
C GLN A 133 -9.67 -16.00 -21.61
N LYS A 134 -10.57 -15.37 -20.84
CA LYS A 134 -11.26 -14.12 -21.20
C LYS A 134 -10.86 -12.93 -20.33
N GLY A 135 -9.90 -13.11 -19.43
CA GLY A 135 -9.37 -12.04 -18.60
C GLY A 135 -8.46 -11.12 -19.41
N PHE A 136 -8.50 -9.83 -19.10
CA PHE A 136 -7.64 -8.80 -19.68
C PHE A 136 -6.18 -9.24 -19.76
N VAL A 137 -5.60 -9.74 -18.67
CA VAL A 137 -4.18 -10.14 -18.62
C VAL A 137 -3.87 -11.26 -19.63
N ALA A 138 -4.71 -12.29 -19.70
CA ALA A 138 -4.54 -13.40 -20.64
C ALA A 138 -4.64 -12.93 -22.10
N LEU A 139 -5.61 -12.04 -22.38
CA LEU A 139 -5.81 -11.46 -23.70
C LEU A 139 -4.66 -10.53 -24.11
N LEU A 140 -4.15 -9.72 -23.18
CA LEU A 140 -3.02 -8.84 -23.40
C LEU A 140 -1.76 -9.64 -23.73
N GLN A 141 -1.45 -10.67 -22.96
CA GLN A 141 -0.31 -11.57 -23.24
C GLN A 141 -0.43 -12.23 -24.61
N LYS A 142 -1.65 -12.68 -24.98
CA LYS A 142 -1.92 -13.25 -26.29
C LYS A 142 -1.70 -12.23 -27.42
N ALA A 143 -2.15 -11.00 -27.25
CA ALA A 143 -1.98 -9.93 -28.24
C ALA A 143 -0.51 -9.51 -28.40
N LEU A 144 0.27 -9.50 -27.31
CA LEU A 144 1.69 -9.17 -27.33
C LEU A 144 2.59 -10.34 -27.77
N GLY A 145 2.06 -11.56 -27.84
CA GLY A 145 2.83 -12.77 -28.19
C GLY A 145 3.92 -13.13 -27.17
N ARG A 146 3.85 -12.61 -25.94
CA ARG A 146 4.84 -12.86 -24.88
C ARG A 146 4.22 -12.86 -23.49
N THR A 147 4.92 -13.49 -22.55
CA THR A 147 4.52 -13.53 -21.14
C THR A 147 4.89 -12.23 -20.44
N LEU A 148 3.95 -11.69 -19.67
CA LEU A 148 4.16 -10.57 -18.76
C LEU A 148 4.18 -11.09 -17.32
N LEU A 149 4.93 -10.43 -16.44
CA LEU A 149 4.73 -10.64 -15.01
C LEU A 149 3.36 -10.08 -14.63
N SER A 150 2.48 -10.93 -14.09
CA SER A 150 1.13 -10.54 -13.71
C SER A 150 0.99 -10.59 -12.19
N PHE A 151 0.59 -9.47 -11.58
CA PHE A 151 0.37 -9.38 -10.14
C PHE A 151 -1.10 -9.08 -9.80
N HIS A 152 -1.64 -9.76 -8.80
CA HIS A 152 -2.85 -9.30 -8.10
C HIS A 152 -2.46 -8.16 -7.16
N CYS A 153 -3.09 -7.00 -7.28
CA CYS A 153 -2.97 -5.87 -6.37
C CYS A 153 -2.75 -6.29 -4.90
N ILE A 154 -1.63 -5.84 -4.31
CA ILE A 154 -1.22 -6.23 -2.96
C ILE A 154 -2.24 -5.77 -1.91
N LEU A 155 -2.78 -4.56 -2.10
CA LEU A 155 -3.80 -3.97 -1.22
C LEU A 155 -5.11 -4.75 -1.29
N HIS A 156 -5.46 -5.25 -2.48
CA HIS A 156 -6.66 -6.07 -2.60
C HIS A 156 -6.45 -7.46 -1.99
N GLN A 157 -5.29 -8.09 -2.19
CA GLN A 157 -4.95 -9.35 -1.52
C GLN A 157 -4.98 -9.21 0.01
N GLU A 158 -4.42 -8.13 0.56
CA GLU A 158 -4.46 -7.83 1.98
C GLU A 158 -5.90 -7.65 2.47
N ALA A 159 -6.73 -6.87 1.76
CA ALA A 159 -8.14 -6.71 2.11
C ALA A 159 -8.92 -8.04 2.07
N LEU A 160 -8.57 -8.95 1.16
CA LEU A 160 -9.16 -10.30 1.11
C LEU A 160 -8.65 -11.21 2.24
N CYS A 161 -7.42 -11.01 2.73
CA CYS A 161 -6.95 -11.65 3.97
C CYS A 161 -7.74 -11.15 5.17
N ALA A 162 -8.03 -9.86 5.25
CA ALA A 162 -8.87 -9.31 6.31
C ALA A 162 -10.28 -9.93 6.31
N GLN A 163 -10.83 -10.33 5.18
CA GLN A 163 -12.14 -11.02 5.11
C GLN A 163 -12.14 -12.46 5.68
N THR A 164 -11.00 -12.97 6.18
CA THR A 164 -10.92 -14.30 6.79
C THR A 164 -11.29 -14.33 8.28
N PHE A 165 -11.81 -13.22 8.83
CA PHE A 165 -12.40 -13.25 10.16
C PHE A 165 -13.45 -14.36 10.27
N PRO A 166 -13.53 -15.04 11.42
CA PRO A 166 -14.59 -16.00 11.67
C PRO A 166 -15.99 -15.37 11.50
N PRO A 167 -17.01 -16.14 11.11
CA PRO A 167 -18.37 -15.63 10.91
C PRO A 167 -18.95 -14.89 12.12
N GLU A 168 -18.58 -15.27 13.35
CA GLU A 168 -19.04 -14.61 14.56
C GLU A 168 -18.47 -13.20 14.70
N CYS A 169 -17.22 -12.96 14.28
CA CYS A 169 -16.63 -11.62 14.21
C CYS A 169 -17.34 -10.76 13.16
N THR A 170 -17.76 -11.33 12.04
CA THR A 170 -18.57 -10.60 11.05
C THR A 170 -19.91 -10.16 11.66
N LYS A 171 -20.57 -11.02 12.44
CA LYS A 171 -21.81 -10.66 13.16
C LYS A 171 -21.59 -9.54 14.18
N VAL A 172 -20.45 -9.55 14.90
CA VAL A 172 -20.07 -8.45 15.80
C VAL A 172 -20.02 -7.13 15.04
N MET A 173 -19.36 -7.11 13.89
CA MET A 173 -19.29 -5.90 13.05
C MET A 173 -20.69 -5.44 12.59
N ASP A 174 -21.55 -6.37 12.17
CA ASP A 174 -22.90 -6.03 11.71
C ASP A 174 -23.74 -5.38 12.83
N VAL A 175 -23.64 -5.87 14.06
CA VAL A 175 -24.30 -5.29 15.23
C VAL A 175 -23.75 -3.90 15.54
N VAL A 176 -22.42 -3.72 15.55
CA VAL A 176 -21.78 -2.40 15.74
C VAL A 176 -22.28 -1.40 14.70
N ILE A 177 -22.28 -1.79 13.41
CA ILE A 177 -22.77 -0.94 12.32
C ILE A 177 -24.25 -0.59 12.51
N GLN A 178 -25.08 -1.55 12.91
CA GLN A 178 -26.50 -1.30 13.18
C GLN A 178 -26.70 -0.29 14.31
N ILE A 179 -25.94 -0.42 15.41
CA ILE A 179 -26.01 0.51 16.54
C ILE A 179 -25.58 1.91 16.11
N VAL A 180 -24.40 2.04 15.50
CA VAL A 180 -23.87 3.31 15.00
C VAL A 180 -24.86 3.96 14.05
N ASN A 181 -25.41 3.22 13.10
CA ASN A 181 -26.41 3.74 12.17
C ASN A 181 -27.69 4.20 12.89
N LYS A 182 -28.18 3.49 13.92
CA LYS A 182 -29.35 3.93 14.69
C LYS A 182 -29.10 5.23 15.47
N ILE A 183 -27.89 5.42 16.01
CA ILE A 183 -27.49 6.65 16.71
C ILE A 183 -27.42 7.81 15.69
N MET A 184 -26.76 7.57 14.56
CA MET A 184 -26.42 8.61 13.60
C MET A 184 -27.55 8.96 12.60
N ALA A 185 -28.47 8.03 12.32
CA ALA A 185 -29.52 8.23 11.31
C ALA A 185 -30.56 9.30 11.69
N LYS A 186 -30.77 9.54 12.99
CA LYS A 186 -31.68 10.60 13.47
C LYS A 186 -30.87 11.78 13.97
N GLY A 187 -31.03 12.95 13.32
CA GLY A 187 -30.27 14.16 13.68
C GLY A 187 -30.42 14.58 15.15
N LEU A 188 -31.59 14.32 15.76
CA LEU A 188 -31.79 14.53 17.20
C LEU A 188 -30.97 13.56 18.06
N ASN A 189 -30.99 12.26 17.72
CA ASN A 189 -30.21 11.25 18.43
C ASN A 189 -28.72 11.56 18.36
N HIS A 190 -28.24 11.94 17.17
CA HIS A 190 -26.84 12.30 16.97
C HIS A 190 -26.41 13.49 17.84
N ARG A 191 -27.21 14.56 17.87
CA ARG A 191 -26.93 15.73 18.72
C ARG A 191 -26.94 15.37 20.21
N GLN A 192 -27.91 14.57 20.64
CA GLN A 192 -28.01 14.14 22.04
C GLN A 192 -26.85 13.24 22.46
N PHE A 193 -26.41 12.35 21.57
CA PHE A 193 -25.23 11.52 21.82
C PHE A 193 -23.95 12.36 21.90
N ARG A 194 -23.79 13.38 21.03
CA ARG A 194 -22.66 14.32 21.13
C ARG A 194 -22.65 15.10 22.45
N LEU A 195 -23.82 15.55 22.92
CA LEU A 195 -23.91 16.22 24.22
C LEU A 195 -23.50 15.29 25.38
N LEU A 196 -23.87 14.01 25.32
CA LEU A 196 -23.43 13.01 26.30
C LEU A 196 -21.91 12.84 26.27
N LEU A 197 -21.31 12.79 25.08
CA LEU A 197 -19.85 12.71 24.92
C LEU A 197 -19.13 13.95 25.46
N ASP A 198 -19.66 15.15 25.18
CA ASP A 198 -19.11 16.40 25.70
C ASP A 198 -19.18 16.47 27.24
N GLU A 199 -20.25 15.93 27.85
CA GLU A 199 -20.43 15.89 29.30
C GLU A 199 -19.40 15.00 30.02
N VAL A 200 -18.95 13.92 29.37
CA VAL A 200 -17.91 13.02 29.91
C VAL A 200 -16.48 13.43 29.52
N GLU A 201 -16.30 14.66 28.99
CA GLU A 201 -15.01 15.17 28.47
C GLU A 201 -14.32 14.19 27.52
N SER A 202 -15.09 13.62 26.59
CA SER A 202 -14.62 12.56 25.70
C SER A 202 -13.45 12.99 24.82
N THR A 203 -12.51 12.06 24.58
CA THR A 203 -11.36 12.26 23.66
C THR A 203 -11.77 12.60 22.22
N TYR A 204 -12.90 12.08 21.76
CA TYR A 204 -13.47 12.31 20.44
C TYR A 204 -14.88 12.87 20.58
N SER A 205 -15.20 13.88 19.78
CA SER A 205 -16.51 14.53 19.79
C SER A 205 -17.64 13.72 19.17
N ASP A 206 -17.36 12.52 18.59
CA ASP A 206 -18.36 11.77 17.81
C ASP A 206 -17.98 10.31 17.45
N LEU A 207 -19.00 9.50 17.14
CA LEU A 207 -18.87 8.21 16.44
C LEU A 207 -18.75 8.44 14.92
N LEU A 208 -18.08 7.51 14.24
CA LEU A 208 -17.90 7.57 12.78
C LEU A 208 -19.05 6.85 12.06
N LEU A 209 -19.72 7.55 11.14
CA LEU A 209 -20.67 6.93 10.20
C LEU A 209 -19.91 6.01 9.24
N HIS A 210 -20.32 4.73 9.19
CA HIS A 210 -19.77 3.80 8.21
C HIS A 210 -20.53 3.93 6.88
N ASN A 211 -19.83 4.34 5.82
CA ASN A 211 -20.24 4.01 4.46
C ASN A 211 -19.65 2.63 4.12
N LYS A 212 -20.45 1.74 3.51
CA LYS A 212 -20.17 0.31 3.28
C LYS A 212 -18.90 -0.03 2.48
N VAL A 213 -18.02 0.92 2.21
CA VAL A 213 -17.06 0.82 1.11
C VAL A 213 -15.69 0.27 1.53
N ARG A 214 -15.23 0.32 2.80
CA ARG A 214 -13.85 -0.16 3.11
C ARG A 214 -13.67 -0.75 4.51
N TRP A 215 -12.98 -1.89 4.61
CA TRP A 215 -12.57 -2.50 5.89
C TRP A 215 -11.69 -1.56 6.74
N LEU A 216 -10.88 -0.72 6.10
CA LEU A 216 -10.03 0.31 6.74
C LEU A 216 -10.78 1.47 7.38
N SER A 217 -12.10 1.59 7.15
CA SER A 217 -12.93 2.53 7.90
C SER A 217 -13.55 1.87 9.14
N ARG A 218 -13.38 0.56 9.30
CA ARG A 218 -14.01 -0.22 10.36
C ARG A 218 -13.16 -0.28 11.61
N ASP A 219 -11.83 -0.18 11.51
CA ASP A 219 -10.94 -0.17 12.67
C ASP A 219 -11.20 1.07 13.54
N GLU A 220 -11.28 2.25 12.94
CA GLU A 220 -11.57 3.50 13.65
C GLU A 220 -12.99 3.52 14.22
N VAL A 221 -13.96 2.91 13.52
CA VAL A 221 -15.32 2.72 14.05
C VAL A 221 -15.28 1.82 15.28
N LEU A 222 -14.64 0.66 15.21
CA LEU A 222 -14.56 -0.30 16.32
C LEU A 222 -13.82 0.29 17.52
N LYS A 223 -12.69 0.97 17.27
CA LYS A 223 -11.88 1.62 18.30
C LYS A 223 -12.69 2.67 19.06
N ARG A 224 -13.38 3.57 18.36
CA ARG A 224 -14.26 4.56 19.00
C ARG A 224 -15.46 3.93 19.67
N PHE A 225 -16.05 2.90 19.08
CA PHE A 225 -17.18 2.18 19.65
C PHE A 225 -16.83 1.54 20.99
N VAL A 226 -15.67 0.87 21.09
CA VAL A 226 -15.19 0.30 22.36
C VAL A 226 -14.80 1.39 23.35
N THR A 227 -14.18 2.48 22.88
CA THR A 227 -13.83 3.62 23.75
C THR A 227 -15.05 4.20 24.45
N TYR A 228 -16.21 4.20 23.78
CA TYR A 228 -17.47 4.74 24.30
C TYR A 228 -18.54 3.67 24.56
N LEU A 229 -18.13 2.44 24.88
CA LEU A 229 -19.07 1.32 24.97
C LEU A 229 -20.14 1.57 26.04
N GLU A 230 -19.76 2.12 27.19
CA GLU A 230 -20.67 2.37 28.31
C GLU A 230 -21.60 3.57 28.05
N GLU A 231 -21.11 4.61 27.37
CA GLU A 231 -21.92 5.74 26.90
C GLU A 231 -22.90 5.29 25.82
N VAL A 232 -22.48 4.40 24.92
CA VAL A 232 -23.35 3.78 23.92
C VAL A 232 -24.45 2.96 24.61
N LYS A 233 -24.12 2.11 25.57
CA LYS A 233 -25.11 1.35 26.36
C LYS A 233 -26.09 2.28 27.07
N THR A 234 -25.59 3.32 27.73
CA THR A 234 -26.39 4.32 28.43
C THR A 234 -27.35 5.03 27.49
N PHE A 235 -26.84 5.51 26.34
CA PHE A 235 -27.66 6.17 25.34
C PHE A 235 -28.74 5.26 24.75
N LEU A 236 -28.39 4.00 24.46
CA LEU A 236 -29.36 3.01 23.95
C LEU A 236 -30.47 2.74 24.96
N ALA A 237 -30.15 2.62 26.25
CA ALA A 237 -31.12 2.47 27.32
C ALA A 237 -32.08 3.68 27.39
N CYS A 238 -31.56 4.91 27.32
CA CYS A 238 -32.38 6.14 27.25
C CYS A 238 -33.29 6.21 26.02
N LYS A 239 -32.97 5.46 24.96
CA LYS A 239 -33.77 5.37 23.73
C LYS A 239 -34.66 4.15 23.67
N GLU A 240 -34.72 3.36 24.74
CA GLU A 240 -35.46 2.10 24.80
C GLU A 240 -35.05 1.14 23.66
N LEU A 241 -33.78 1.22 23.23
CA LEU A 241 -33.19 0.34 22.23
C LEU A 241 -32.38 -0.74 22.94
N THR A 242 -32.74 -2.00 22.75
CA THR A 242 -32.06 -3.13 23.36
C THR A 242 -31.20 -3.89 22.35
N PHE A 243 -29.99 -4.25 22.77
CA PHE A 243 -29.04 -5.09 22.04
C PHE A 243 -28.45 -6.07 23.06
N ALA A 244 -28.94 -7.31 23.04
CA ALA A 244 -28.55 -8.33 24.04
C ALA A 244 -27.05 -8.68 23.94
N GLU A 245 -26.46 -8.49 22.77
CA GLU A 245 -25.05 -8.72 22.48
C GLU A 245 -24.11 -7.88 23.34
N LEU A 246 -24.52 -6.65 23.71
CA LEU A 246 -23.68 -5.74 24.50
C LEU A 246 -23.51 -6.19 25.96
N GLU A 247 -24.34 -7.11 26.42
CA GLU A 247 -24.28 -7.71 27.77
C GLU A 247 -23.64 -9.11 27.75
N GLN A 248 -23.38 -9.67 26.56
CA GLN A 248 -22.82 -11.00 26.40
C GLN A 248 -21.29 -10.94 26.42
N SER A 249 -20.66 -11.47 27.48
CA SER A 249 -19.20 -11.57 27.58
C SER A 249 -18.57 -12.26 26.36
N GLU A 250 -19.22 -13.31 25.84
CA GLU A 250 -18.78 -14.04 24.65
C GLU A 250 -18.77 -13.18 23.37
N TRP A 251 -19.64 -12.18 23.28
CA TRP A 251 -19.66 -11.25 22.16
C TRP A 251 -18.63 -10.13 22.35
N LEU A 252 -18.51 -9.61 23.57
CA LEU A 252 -17.57 -8.55 23.93
C LEU A 252 -16.11 -8.98 23.74
N GLU A 253 -15.73 -10.21 24.11
CA GLU A 253 -14.36 -10.70 23.84
C GLU A 253 -14.01 -10.65 22.35
N LYS A 254 -14.99 -10.92 21.46
CA LYS A 254 -14.79 -10.88 20.01
C LYS A 254 -14.70 -9.45 19.51
N LEU A 255 -15.48 -8.53 20.07
CA LEU A 255 -15.37 -7.09 19.80
C LEU A 255 -13.98 -6.56 20.14
N HIS A 256 -13.46 -6.83 21.34
CA HIS A 256 -12.14 -6.38 21.75
C HIS A 256 -11.02 -7.01 20.91
N PHE A 257 -11.12 -8.30 20.58
CA PHE A 257 -10.20 -8.95 19.64
C PHE A 257 -10.20 -8.26 18.27
N MET A 258 -11.37 -7.92 17.74
CA MET A 258 -11.50 -7.24 16.45
C MET A 258 -10.87 -5.85 16.46
N VAL A 259 -11.01 -5.07 17.54
CA VAL A 259 -10.33 -3.76 17.68
C VAL A 259 -8.83 -3.93 17.49
N ASP A 260 -8.21 -4.85 18.22
CA ASP A 260 -6.76 -5.05 18.16
C ASP A 260 -6.30 -5.60 16.81
N MET A 261 -6.97 -6.64 16.27
CA MET A 261 -6.57 -7.19 14.97
C MET A 261 -6.78 -6.21 13.82
N THR A 262 -7.87 -5.46 13.83
CA THR A 262 -8.14 -4.46 12.77
C THR A 262 -7.12 -3.35 12.79
N ALA A 263 -6.65 -2.91 13.97
CA ALA A 263 -5.57 -1.96 14.10
C ALA A 263 -4.25 -2.48 13.47
N HIS A 264 -3.90 -3.75 13.70
CA HIS A 264 -2.71 -4.37 13.09
C HIS A 264 -2.81 -4.44 11.56
N LEU A 265 -3.97 -4.81 11.03
CA LEU A 265 -4.23 -4.84 9.58
C LEU A 265 -4.20 -3.43 8.97
N ASN A 266 -4.80 -2.44 9.63
CA ASN A 266 -4.78 -1.06 9.17
C ASN A 266 -3.36 -0.47 9.16
N MET A 267 -2.54 -0.81 10.15
CA MET A 267 -1.12 -0.44 10.17
C MET A 267 -0.38 -1.01 8.96
N LEU A 268 -0.53 -2.31 8.66
CA LEU A 268 0.06 -2.90 7.46
C LEU A 268 -0.43 -2.18 6.20
N ASN A 269 -1.74 -2.00 6.07
CA ASN A 269 -2.34 -1.40 4.89
C ASN A 269 -1.83 0.03 4.66
N THR A 270 -1.74 0.85 5.72
CA THR A 270 -1.21 2.22 5.65
C THR A 270 0.24 2.22 5.18
N THR A 271 1.07 1.29 5.66
CA THR A 271 2.45 1.14 5.19
C THR A 271 2.49 0.76 3.70
N LEU A 272 1.64 -0.17 3.25
CA LEU A 272 1.56 -0.58 1.84
C LEU A 272 1.08 0.56 0.92
N GLN A 273 0.25 1.48 1.41
CA GLN A 273 -0.22 2.64 0.65
C GLN A 273 0.79 3.81 0.63
N GLY A 274 1.74 3.86 1.58
CA GLY A 274 2.69 4.97 1.75
C GLY A 274 3.55 5.24 0.51
N LYS A 275 3.75 6.51 0.14
CA LYS A 275 4.47 6.91 -1.09
C LYS A 275 5.93 6.42 -1.10
N GLY A 276 6.41 5.96 -2.25
CA GLY A 276 7.84 5.67 -2.49
C GLY A 276 8.33 4.25 -2.14
N GLY A 277 7.45 3.36 -1.68
CA GLY A 277 7.76 1.94 -1.47
C GLY A 277 7.72 1.14 -2.78
N THR A 278 8.81 0.44 -3.08
CA THR A 278 8.95 -0.48 -4.23
C THR A 278 8.11 -1.74 -4.07
N ALA A 279 7.91 -2.50 -5.15
CA ALA A 279 7.33 -3.84 -5.09
C ALA A 279 8.01 -4.76 -4.06
N LEU A 280 9.34 -4.67 -3.97
CA LEU A 280 10.12 -5.42 -2.98
C LEU A 280 9.80 -4.98 -1.56
N HIS A 281 9.79 -3.68 -1.29
CA HIS A 281 9.44 -3.15 0.02
C HIS A 281 8.03 -3.59 0.45
N MET A 282 7.05 -3.46 -0.45
CA MET A 282 5.68 -3.90 -0.18
C MET A 282 5.61 -5.41 0.15
N LEU A 283 6.37 -6.25 -0.55
CA LEU A 283 6.49 -7.68 -0.22
C LEU A 283 7.16 -7.90 1.14
N GLU A 284 8.22 -7.17 1.46
CA GLU A 284 8.92 -7.27 2.75
C GLU A 284 8.00 -6.93 3.93
N GLU A 285 7.15 -5.91 3.79
CA GLU A 285 6.15 -5.53 4.78
C GLU A 285 5.11 -6.63 5.00
N VAL A 286 4.61 -7.25 3.92
CA VAL A 286 3.70 -8.41 4.03
C VAL A 286 4.40 -9.57 4.73
N LEU A 287 5.62 -9.91 4.34
CA LEU A 287 6.38 -11.00 4.98
C LEU A 287 6.69 -10.71 6.45
N ALA A 288 6.93 -9.44 6.80
CA ALA A 288 7.09 -9.01 8.19
C ALA A 288 5.79 -9.18 8.97
N PHE A 289 4.65 -8.84 8.37
CA PHE A 289 3.34 -9.04 8.99
C PHE A 289 3.01 -10.52 9.23
N GLU A 290 3.35 -11.42 8.31
CA GLU A 290 3.18 -12.86 8.54
C GLU A 290 3.99 -13.39 9.73
N ARG A 291 5.20 -12.85 9.90
CA ARG A 291 6.01 -13.14 11.10
C ARG A 291 5.34 -12.59 12.36
N LYS A 292 4.72 -11.40 12.30
CA LYS A 292 3.91 -10.85 13.40
C LYS A 292 2.72 -11.77 13.73
N LEU A 293 1.98 -12.27 12.75
CA LEU A 293 0.89 -13.24 12.98
C LEU A 293 1.40 -14.49 13.71
N THR A 294 2.59 -14.99 13.36
CA THR A 294 3.23 -16.11 14.08
C THR A 294 3.53 -15.76 15.54
N VAL A 295 3.98 -14.53 15.80
CA VAL A 295 4.20 -14.03 17.17
C VAL A 295 2.87 -13.94 17.92
N PHE A 296 1.81 -13.45 17.29
CA PHE A 296 0.48 -13.36 17.90
C PHE A 296 -0.06 -14.73 18.29
N VAL A 297 0.04 -15.75 17.41
CA VAL A 297 -0.33 -17.13 17.75
C VAL A 297 0.38 -17.61 19.02
N LYS A 298 1.69 -17.34 19.15
CA LYS A 298 2.48 -17.70 20.35
C LYS A 298 2.08 -16.90 21.58
N ASP A 299 1.74 -15.62 21.43
CA ASP A 299 1.26 -14.75 22.50
C ASP A 299 -0.09 -15.25 23.06
N PHE A 300 -0.99 -15.72 22.20
CA PHE A 300 -2.24 -16.39 22.61
C PHE A 300 -2.01 -17.74 23.30
N GLN A 301 -1.06 -18.55 22.82
CA GLN A 301 -0.69 -19.81 23.49
C GLN A 301 -0.17 -19.58 24.91
N ARG A 302 0.55 -18.48 25.14
CA ARG A 302 1.06 -18.08 26.46
C ARG A 302 0.03 -17.37 27.32
N GLY A 303 -1.07 -16.89 26.72
CA GLY A 303 -2.13 -16.15 27.39
C GLY A 303 -1.73 -14.74 27.84
N THR A 304 -0.62 -14.20 27.33
CA THR A 304 -0.03 -12.91 27.72
C THR A 304 -0.73 -11.71 27.08
N LEU A 305 -1.25 -11.87 25.86
CA LEU A 305 -1.99 -10.82 25.12
C LEU A 305 -1.22 -9.49 25.03
N SER A 306 0.11 -9.57 24.88
CA SER A 306 0.99 -8.40 24.84
C SER A 306 0.73 -7.51 23.62
N HIS A 307 0.25 -8.10 22.53
CA HIS A 307 -0.06 -7.39 21.28
C HIS A 307 -1.55 -7.06 21.11
N PHE A 308 -2.37 -7.38 22.12
CA PHE A 308 -3.82 -7.24 22.12
C PHE A 308 -4.28 -6.48 23.37
N PRO A 309 -3.96 -5.17 23.47
CA PRO A 309 -4.21 -4.38 24.67
C PRO A 309 -5.70 -4.30 25.02
N SER A 310 -6.58 -4.12 24.02
CA SER A 310 -8.03 -4.02 24.23
C SER A 310 -8.59 -5.33 24.78
N LEU A 311 -8.21 -6.47 24.19
CA LEU A 311 -8.63 -7.79 24.68
C LEU A 311 -8.02 -8.12 26.04
N ARG A 312 -6.80 -7.65 26.31
CA ARG A 312 -6.13 -7.83 27.60
C ARG A 312 -6.85 -7.08 28.71
N GLU A 313 -7.25 -5.83 28.49
CA GLU A 313 -8.04 -5.04 29.44
C GLU A 313 -9.41 -5.67 29.69
N PHE A 314 -10.07 -6.18 28.64
CA PHE A 314 -11.30 -6.95 28.78
C PHE A 314 -11.10 -8.21 29.64
N LYS A 315 -10.04 -8.99 29.41
CA LYS A 315 -9.69 -10.16 30.23
C LYS A 315 -9.34 -9.80 31.68
N GLN A 316 -8.87 -8.58 31.97
CA GLN A 316 -8.61 -8.17 33.36
C GLN A 316 -9.91 -7.87 34.12
N SER A 317 -10.94 -7.42 33.40
CA SER A 317 -12.28 -7.19 33.97
C SER A 317 -13.18 -8.43 33.94
N HIS A 318 -12.81 -9.46 33.16
CA HIS A 318 -13.57 -10.69 32.97
C HIS A 318 -12.67 -11.94 33.11
N ASP A 319 -12.98 -12.85 34.03
CA ASP A 319 -12.08 -13.95 34.42
C ASP A 319 -11.75 -14.96 33.31
N THR A 320 -12.57 -15.07 32.25
CA THR A 320 -12.37 -16.06 31.18
C THR A 320 -12.60 -15.48 29.79
N ILE A 321 -11.70 -15.83 28.86
CA ILE A 321 -11.84 -15.60 27.42
C ILE A 321 -11.46 -16.85 26.64
N ASN A 322 -12.00 -17.02 25.44
CA ASN A 322 -11.73 -18.18 24.59
C ASN A 322 -10.42 -18.00 23.78
N LEU A 323 -9.27 -18.23 24.43
CA LEU A 323 -7.95 -18.11 23.80
C LEU A 323 -7.77 -19.02 22.57
N GLU A 324 -8.34 -20.23 22.59
CA GLU A 324 -8.18 -21.18 21.48
C GLU A 324 -8.96 -20.71 20.24
N TYR A 325 -10.13 -20.11 20.43
CA TYR A 325 -10.90 -19.50 19.34
C TYR A 325 -10.09 -18.40 18.62
N PHE A 326 -9.53 -17.45 19.37
CA PHE A 326 -8.76 -16.35 18.78
C PHE A 326 -7.46 -16.81 18.12
N LYS A 327 -6.78 -17.79 18.74
CA LYS A 327 -5.61 -18.44 18.14
C LYS A 327 -5.95 -19.11 16.81
N SER A 328 -7.09 -19.81 16.73
CA SER A 328 -7.58 -20.42 15.49
C SER A 328 -7.87 -19.37 14.42
N ALA A 329 -8.52 -18.26 14.80
CA ALA A 329 -8.80 -17.14 13.90
C ALA A 329 -7.51 -16.54 13.30
N ILE A 330 -6.49 -16.30 14.12
CA ILE A 330 -5.19 -15.78 13.65
C ILE A 330 -4.48 -16.80 12.75
N THR A 331 -4.56 -18.09 13.08
CA THR A 331 -3.95 -19.16 12.27
C THR A 331 -4.61 -19.28 10.89
N ALA A 332 -5.93 -19.12 10.82
CA ALA A 332 -6.67 -19.05 9.57
C ALA A 332 -6.23 -17.84 8.73
N MET A 333 -6.10 -16.67 9.35
CA MET A 333 -5.61 -15.47 8.69
C MET A 333 -4.17 -15.65 8.18
N GLN A 334 -3.28 -16.21 9.00
CA GLN A 334 -1.90 -16.53 8.60
C GLN A 334 -1.86 -17.46 7.37
N SER A 335 -2.71 -18.48 7.36
CA SER A 335 -2.83 -19.40 6.21
C SER A 335 -3.33 -18.68 4.95
N SER A 336 -4.23 -17.70 5.11
CA SER A 336 -4.73 -16.86 4.01
C SER A 336 -3.63 -15.99 3.41
N PHE A 337 -2.85 -15.30 4.26
CA PHE A 337 -1.67 -14.55 3.82
C PHE A 337 -0.69 -15.45 3.07
N GLY A 338 -0.38 -16.63 3.64
CA GLY A 338 0.52 -17.61 3.03
C GLY A 338 0.12 -17.98 1.59
N LYS A 339 -1.17 -18.28 1.39
CA LYS A 339 -1.74 -18.64 0.09
C LYS A 339 -1.82 -17.46 -0.88
N ARG A 340 -2.27 -16.30 -0.41
CA ARG A 340 -2.55 -15.14 -1.29
C ARG A 340 -1.30 -14.45 -1.80
N PHE A 341 -0.23 -14.47 -1.01
CA PHE A 341 1.04 -13.86 -1.37
C PHE A 341 2.07 -14.87 -1.91
N CYS A 342 1.65 -16.07 -2.32
CA CYS A 342 2.57 -17.07 -2.89
C CYS A 342 3.19 -16.61 -4.22
N GLU A 343 2.38 -16.02 -5.12
CA GLU A 343 2.85 -15.49 -6.41
C GLU A 343 3.99 -14.48 -6.22
N PHE A 344 3.88 -13.59 -5.22
CA PHE A 344 4.94 -12.62 -4.92
C PHE A 344 6.24 -13.26 -4.41
N ARG A 345 6.15 -14.40 -3.72
CA ARG A 345 7.36 -15.12 -3.27
C ARG A 345 8.04 -15.85 -4.41
N GLU A 346 7.27 -16.46 -5.30
CA GLU A 346 7.78 -17.16 -6.48
C GLU A 346 8.49 -16.17 -7.42
N GLU A 347 7.88 -15.00 -7.60
CA GLU A 347 8.40 -13.93 -8.43
C GLU A 347 9.42 -13.04 -7.70
N LYS A 348 9.76 -13.33 -6.44
CA LYS A 348 10.70 -12.53 -5.64
C LYS A 348 12.02 -12.32 -6.36
N LYS A 349 12.55 -13.33 -7.06
CA LYS A 349 13.80 -13.22 -7.85
C LYS A 349 13.70 -12.25 -9.02
N HIS A 350 12.50 -12.08 -9.59
CA HIS A 350 12.22 -11.15 -10.68
C HIS A 350 11.92 -9.75 -10.14
N ILE A 351 11.26 -9.65 -8.99
CA ILE A 351 11.04 -8.40 -8.25
C ILE A 351 12.38 -7.81 -7.74
N ILE A 352 13.36 -8.66 -7.41
CA ILE A 352 14.66 -8.29 -6.82
C ILE A 352 15.68 -7.80 -7.85
N LEU A 353 15.52 -8.07 -9.16
CA LEU A 353 16.63 -7.99 -10.13
C LEU A 353 17.49 -6.72 -9.99
N PRO A 354 18.70 -6.85 -9.40
CA PRO A 354 19.77 -5.91 -9.61
C PRO A 354 20.32 -6.18 -11.01
N CYS A 355 20.63 -5.12 -11.75
CA CYS A 355 21.48 -5.17 -12.93
C CYS A 355 22.61 -6.20 -12.76
N HIS A 356 22.73 -7.16 -13.68
CA HIS A 356 23.97 -7.55 -14.38
C HIS A 356 23.83 -8.89 -15.11
N SER A 357 23.68 -8.80 -16.43
CA SER A 357 24.31 -9.75 -17.36
C SER A 357 25.49 -8.99 -17.99
N PRO A 358 26.74 -9.49 -17.95
CA PRO A 358 27.87 -8.83 -18.59
C PRO A 358 27.71 -8.95 -20.11
N GLY A 359 27.04 -7.96 -20.71
CA GLY A 359 26.81 -7.90 -22.16
C GLY A 359 25.59 -7.10 -22.60
N ASP A 360 24.62 -6.84 -21.72
CA ASP A 360 23.38 -6.16 -22.11
C ASP A 360 23.33 -4.73 -21.53
N ARG A 361 23.22 -3.73 -22.41
CA ARG A 361 23.10 -2.30 -22.06
C ARG A 361 21.64 -1.92 -21.85
N SER A 362 20.89 -2.76 -21.16
CA SER A 362 19.51 -2.51 -20.79
C SER A 362 19.45 -2.06 -19.33
N ILE A 363 18.79 -0.92 -19.10
CA ILE A 363 18.58 -0.28 -17.80
C ILE A 363 17.91 -1.30 -16.85
N PRO A 364 18.33 -1.42 -15.58
CA PRO A 364 17.67 -2.30 -14.62
C PRO A 364 16.27 -1.76 -14.33
N ILE A 365 15.24 -2.51 -14.74
CA ILE A 365 13.84 -2.22 -14.41
C ILE A 365 13.52 -2.98 -13.12
N GLU A 366 13.64 -2.29 -11.98
CA GLU A 366 12.88 -2.71 -10.80
C GLU A 366 11.41 -2.36 -11.02
N TYR A 367 10.53 -3.33 -10.76
CA TYR A 367 9.09 -3.21 -11.01
C TYR A 367 8.45 -2.28 -9.98
N ASP A 368 8.22 -1.02 -10.36
CA ASP A 368 7.34 -0.12 -9.61
C ASP A 368 5.93 -0.21 -10.16
N CYS A 369 5.18 -1.18 -9.64
CA CYS A 369 3.74 -1.08 -9.32
C CYS A 369 3.18 -2.49 -9.17
N ILE A 370 3.34 -3.08 -7.99
CA ILE A 370 2.30 -4.00 -7.52
C ILE A 370 1.14 -3.10 -7.05
N CYS A 371 0.22 -2.80 -7.96
CA CYS A 371 -0.89 -1.82 -7.85
C CYS A 371 -0.98 -1.05 -6.51
N ARG A 372 -0.64 0.24 -6.53
CA ARG A 372 -1.18 1.22 -5.58
C ARG A 372 -2.58 1.60 -6.03
N CYS A 373 -3.47 0.62 -6.01
CA CYS A 373 -4.88 0.88 -6.23
C CYS A 373 -5.32 1.72 -5.01
N LYS A 374 -5.32 3.06 -5.13
CA LYS A 374 -6.02 3.93 -4.18
C LYS A 374 -7.47 3.48 -4.25
N SER A 375 -7.89 2.74 -3.23
CA SER A 375 -9.27 2.35 -3.07
C SER A 375 -10.10 3.62 -3.06
N THR A 376 -10.88 3.82 -4.12
CA THR A 376 -11.94 4.83 -4.18
C THR A 376 -13.10 4.47 -3.28
#